data_AF-A0A7X7RR25-F1
#
_entry.id   AF-A0A7X7RR25-F1
#
_cell.length_a   1.000
_cell.length_b   1.000
_cell.length_c   1.000
_cell.angle_alpha   90.00
_cell.angle_beta   90.00
_cell.angle_gamma   90.00
#
_symmetry.space_group_name_H-M   'P 1'
#
loop_
_entity.id
_entity.type
_entity.pdbx_description
1 polymer ?
#
loop_
_entity_poly.entity_id
_entity_poly.type
_entity_poly.pdbx_seq_one_letter_code
_entity_poly.pdbx_strand_id
1 'polypeptide(L)'
;MLYLSQFRFTDIDAEDDFMLGMKRTCYDTVYPFRILSKNKLSVLDFEPVTILYGGNGSGKTTALNIIGEKLNLSRDTLYNRSNFFEDYTQMCSYELAEEIPEESRIITSDDVFDFMLNLRCMNEGIDQRREELFTTYIEDKYEKFQMKSLDDYEKLKRVNMARSKTQSKYVRKQLSNNIREHSNGESASLYFTEKMKEPGLYLLDEPENSLSPERQQDLLK
;
A
#
# COMPACT_ATOMS: atom_id res chain seq x y z
N MET A 1 -17.56 -8.05 -15.20
CA MET A 1 -18.34 -6.84 -14.92
C MET A 1 -17.46 -5.66 -15.31
N LEU A 2 -17.99 -4.67 -16.04
CA LEU A 2 -17.22 -3.56 -16.59
C LEU A 2 -17.68 -2.28 -15.89
N TYR A 3 -16.79 -1.60 -15.19
CA TYR A 3 -17.11 -0.35 -14.47
C TYR A 3 -16.75 0.88 -15.30
N LEU A 4 -15.50 0.98 -15.73
CA LEU A 4 -15.00 2.03 -16.61
C LEU A 4 -15.08 1.52 -18.05
N SER A 5 -15.78 2.21 -18.94
CA SER A 5 -15.86 1.84 -20.36
C SER A 5 -14.80 2.56 -21.19
N GLN A 6 -14.62 3.86 -20.94
CA GLN A 6 -13.70 4.70 -21.70
C GLN A 6 -13.09 5.78 -20.82
N PHE A 7 -11.82 6.10 -21.07
CA PHE A 7 -11.13 7.23 -20.47
C PHE A 7 -10.51 8.09 -21.56
N ARG A 8 -10.71 9.41 -21.47
CA ARG A 8 -10.16 10.40 -22.41
C ARG A 8 -9.17 11.30 -21.69
N PHE A 9 -7.93 11.25 -22.16
CA PHE A 9 -6.85 12.13 -21.72
C PHE A 9 -6.90 13.46 -22.48
N THR A 10 -6.13 14.42 -21.98
CA THR A 10 -5.97 15.73 -22.61
C THR A 10 -5.20 15.60 -23.93
N ASP A 11 -5.69 16.24 -24.99
CA ASP A 11 -5.01 16.32 -26.28
C ASP A 11 -3.83 17.30 -26.25
N ILE A 12 -2.90 17.15 -27.22
CA ILE A 12 -1.68 17.97 -27.28
C ILE A 12 -1.96 19.47 -27.40
N ASP A 13 -3.01 19.85 -28.14
CA ASP A 13 -3.38 21.25 -28.34
C ASP A 13 -3.84 21.89 -27.02
N ALA A 14 -4.64 21.16 -26.23
CA ALA A 14 -5.12 21.63 -24.95
C ALA A 14 -3.99 21.69 -23.90
N GLU A 15 -3.03 20.75 -23.95
CA GLU A 15 -1.83 20.81 -23.13
C GLU A 15 -0.96 22.03 -23.47
N ASP A 16 -0.79 22.35 -24.75
CA ASP A 16 0.00 23.49 -25.21
C ASP A 16 -0.68 24.82 -24.87
N ASP A 17 -2.02 24.92 -24.97
CA ASP A 17 -2.77 26.09 -24.51
C ASP A 17 -2.60 26.33 -23.01
N PHE A 18 -2.65 25.28 -22.19
CA PHE A 18 -2.39 25.37 -20.75
C PHE A 18 -0.97 25.87 -20.46
N MET A 19 0.01 25.32 -21.16
CA MET A 19 1.42 25.70 -21.04
C MET A 19 1.67 27.15 -21.44
N LEU A 20 1.05 27.64 -22.51
CA LEU A 20 1.13 29.04 -22.95
C LEU A 20 0.50 30.00 -21.92
N GLY A 21 -0.51 29.53 -21.18
CA GLY A 21 -1.12 30.27 -20.07
C GLY A 21 -0.20 30.41 -18.84
N MET A 22 0.80 29.53 -18.68
CA MET A 22 1.70 29.55 -17.53
C MET A 22 2.74 30.68 -17.63
N LYS A 23 2.61 31.69 -16.77
CA LYS A 23 3.53 32.83 -16.69
C LYS A 23 4.68 32.65 -15.70
N ARG A 24 4.66 31.60 -14.88
CA ARG A 24 5.62 31.38 -13.79
C ARG A 24 6.68 30.36 -14.21
N THR A 25 7.95 30.70 -14.04
CA THR A 25 9.11 29.88 -14.44
C THR A 25 9.78 29.17 -13.26
N CYS A 26 9.12 29.13 -12.10
CA CYS A 26 9.68 28.59 -10.85
C CYS A 26 9.38 27.09 -10.64
N TYR A 27 8.83 26.41 -11.64
CA TYR A 27 8.46 25.00 -11.55
C TYR A 27 9.54 24.15 -12.21
N ASP A 28 10.07 23.18 -11.48
CA ASP A 28 11.11 22.26 -11.97
C ASP A 28 10.52 21.11 -12.81
N THR A 29 9.20 20.88 -12.72
CA THR A 29 8.50 19.81 -13.42
C THR A 29 7.10 20.26 -13.83
N VAL A 30 6.65 19.78 -15.00
CA VAL A 30 5.28 19.95 -15.49
C VAL A 30 4.55 18.61 -15.59
N TYR A 31 4.99 17.62 -14.80
CA TYR A 31 4.30 16.33 -14.72
C TYR A 31 2.81 16.52 -14.38
N PRO A 32 1.85 15.87 -15.06
CA PRO A 32 2.00 14.79 -16.03
C PRO A 32 1.92 15.22 -17.51
N PHE A 33 1.92 16.53 -17.80
CA PHE A 33 1.83 17.06 -19.17
C PHE A 33 2.99 16.55 -20.05
N ARG A 34 2.73 16.41 -21.37
CA ARG A 34 3.69 15.98 -22.39
C ARG A 34 4.19 14.53 -22.27
N ILE A 35 3.66 13.74 -21.34
CA ILE A 35 4.01 12.31 -21.20
C ILE A 35 3.12 11.45 -22.10
N LEU A 36 1.80 11.57 -21.95
CA LEU A 36 0.84 10.75 -22.70
C LEU A 36 0.62 11.28 -24.11
N SER A 37 0.52 12.61 -24.26
CA SER A 37 0.34 13.30 -25.55
C SER A 37 1.51 13.04 -26.51
N LYS A 38 2.74 12.89 -26.00
CA LYS A 38 3.91 12.49 -26.81
C LYS A 38 3.72 11.15 -27.52
N ASN A 39 2.99 10.23 -26.89
CA ASN A 39 2.67 8.92 -27.45
C ASN A 39 1.32 8.92 -28.20
N LYS A 40 0.71 10.09 -28.40
CA LYS A 40 -0.61 10.27 -29.05
C LYS A 40 -1.73 9.46 -28.41
N LEU A 41 -1.63 9.22 -27.10
CA LEU A 41 -2.66 8.53 -26.34
C LEU A 41 -3.71 9.55 -25.88
N SER A 42 -4.82 9.64 -26.62
CA SER A 42 -5.95 10.52 -26.26
C SER A 42 -7.10 9.75 -25.64
N VAL A 43 -7.34 8.50 -26.05
CA VAL A 43 -8.47 7.69 -25.59
C VAL A 43 -8.01 6.26 -25.27
N LEU A 44 -8.53 5.72 -24.16
CA LEU A 44 -8.43 4.31 -23.79
C LEU A 44 -9.82 3.72 -23.64
N ASP A 45 -10.09 2.65 -24.38
CA ASP A 45 -11.27 1.80 -24.20
C ASP A 45 -10.91 0.63 -23.29
N PHE A 46 -11.81 0.30 -22.37
CA PHE A 46 -11.59 -0.72 -21.35
C PHE A 46 -12.47 -1.95 -21.57
N GLU A 47 -11.90 -3.09 -21.18
CA GLU A 47 -12.53 -4.40 -21.11
C GLU A 47 -12.47 -4.87 -19.64
N PRO A 48 -13.19 -5.95 -19.25
CA PRO A 48 -13.15 -6.46 -17.88
C PRO A 48 -11.72 -6.68 -17.33
N VAL A 49 -10.78 -7.01 -18.22
CA VAL A 49 -9.35 -7.02 -17.95
C VAL A 49 -8.63 -6.33 -19.10
N THR A 50 -8.02 -5.18 -18.83
CA THR A 50 -7.20 -4.43 -19.80
C THR A 50 -5.75 -4.41 -19.34
N ILE A 51 -4.83 -4.86 -20.20
CA ILE A 51 -3.39 -4.91 -19.89
C ILE A 51 -2.68 -3.81 -20.68
N LEU A 52 -2.08 -2.86 -19.98
CA LEU A 52 -1.21 -1.84 -20.58
C LEU A 52 0.22 -2.36 -20.64
N TYR A 53 0.71 -2.66 -21.85
CA TYR A 53 2.08 -3.15 -22.06
C TYR A 53 2.94 -2.10 -22.78
N GLY A 54 4.19 -1.93 -22.33
CA GLY A 54 5.14 -0.99 -22.93
C GLY A 54 6.44 -0.89 -22.14
N GLY A 55 7.48 -0.29 -22.74
CA GLY A 55 8.78 -0.12 -22.10
C GLY A 55 8.79 0.90 -20.94
N ASN A 56 9.92 1.00 -20.25
CA ASN A 56 10.10 2.00 -19.19
C ASN A 56 10.00 3.42 -19.77
N GLY A 57 9.29 4.30 -19.06
CA GLY A 57 9.06 5.68 -19.52
C GLY A 57 7.98 5.84 -20.59
N SER A 58 7.23 4.79 -20.93
CA SER A 58 6.10 4.90 -21.89
C SER A 58 4.87 5.61 -21.32
N GLY A 59 4.86 5.95 -20.02
CA GLY A 59 3.76 6.66 -19.37
C GLY A 59 2.65 5.79 -18.78
N LYS A 60 2.82 4.46 -18.66
CA LYS A 60 1.82 3.54 -18.08
C LYS A 60 1.42 3.93 -16.66
N THR A 61 2.39 4.01 -15.76
CA THR A 61 2.22 4.49 -14.37
C THR A 61 1.54 5.86 -14.33
N THR A 62 1.92 6.77 -15.23
CA THR A 62 1.29 8.09 -15.33
C THR A 62 -0.19 7.99 -15.70
N ALA A 63 -0.54 7.17 -16.71
CA ALA A 63 -1.91 6.95 -17.11
C ALA A 63 -2.73 6.33 -15.95
N LEU A 64 -2.21 5.31 -15.27
CA LEU A 64 -2.88 4.68 -14.13
C LEU A 64 -3.08 5.66 -12.97
N ASN A 65 -2.09 6.50 -12.66
CA ASN A 65 -2.21 7.53 -11.63
C ASN A 65 -3.27 8.59 -11.98
N ILE A 66 -3.34 9.02 -13.24
CA ILE A 66 -4.35 9.98 -13.71
C ILE A 66 -5.76 9.38 -13.61
N ILE A 67 -5.93 8.13 -14.06
CA ILE A 67 -7.23 7.44 -13.98
C ILE A 67 -7.62 7.27 -12.51
N GLY A 68 -6.71 6.80 -11.66
CA GLY A 68 -6.95 6.59 -10.24
C GLY A 68 -7.39 7.87 -9.53
N GLU A 69 -6.69 8.99 -9.77
CA GLU A 69 -7.07 10.27 -9.16
C GLU A 69 -8.39 10.80 -9.71
N LYS A 70 -8.61 10.74 -11.03
CA LYS A 70 -9.83 11.25 -11.65
C LYS A 70 -11.08 10.50 -11.18
N LEU A 71 -10.93 9.22 -10.86
CA LEU A 71 -11.99 8.37 -10.32
C LEU A 71 -12.03 8.36 -8.78
N ASN A 72 -11.15 9.12 -8.10
CA ASN A 72 -11.00 9.15 -6.65
C ASN A 72 -10.83 7.77 -6.01
N LEU A 73 -10.01 6.90 -6.62
CA LEU A 73 -9.75 5.56 -6.10
C LEU A 73 -8.90 5.62 -4.82
N SER A 74 -9.12 4.66 -3.93
CA SER A 74 -8.32 4.55 -2.71
C SER A 74 -6.87 4.13 -3.03
N ARG A 75 -5.92 4.63 -2.23
CA ARG A 75 -4.48 4.40 -2.38
C ARG A 75 -3.78 4.37 -1.03
N ASP A 76 -2.80 3.49 -0.85
CA ASP A 76 -2.03 3.39 0.41
C ASP A 76 -0.74 4.24 0.34
N THR A 77 -0.01 4.24 -0.77
CA THR A 77 1.27 4.97 -0.94
C THR A 77 1.14 6.35 -1.57
N LEU A 78 2.14 7.19 -1.33
CA LEU A 78 2.32 8.44 -2.09
C LEU A 78 2.76 8.15 -3.52
N TYR A 79 2.57 9.12 -4.41
CA TYR A 79 3.09 9.07 -5.78
C TYR A 79 3.57 10.42 -6.24
N ASN A 80 4.27 10.41 -7.37
CA ASN A 80 4.71 11.62 -8.04
C ASN A 80 3.51 12.50 -8.36
N ARG A 81 3.36 13.57 -7.59
CA ARG A 81 2.43 14.67 -7.85
C ARG A 81 3.23 15.93 -8.12
N SER A 82 2.76 16.73 -9.05
CA SER A 82 3.21 18.11 -9.23
C SER A 82 2.05 19.06 -8.95
N ASN A 83 2.35 20.35 -8.86
CA ASN A 83 1.33 21.40 -8.76
C ASN A 83 0.30 21.38 -9.91
N PHE A 84 0.64 20.78 -11.05
CA PHE A 84 -0.21 20.72 -12.24
C PHE A 84 -0.98 19.42 -12.39
N PHE A 85 -0.81 18.48 -11.45
CA PHE A 85 -1.47 17.18 -11.54
C PHE A 85 -2.99 17.31 -11.48
N GLU A 86 -3.49 18.13 -10.55
CA GLU A 86 -4.93 18.41 -10.42
C GLU A 86 -5.48 19.10 -11.67
N ASP A 87 -4.79 20.11 -12.19
CA ASP A 87 -5.17 20.81 -13.41
C ASP A 87 -5.33 19.83 -14.59
N TYR A 88 -4.37 18.91 -14.75
CA TYR A 88 -4.43 17.88 -15.79
C TYR A 88 -5.62 16.93 -15.60
N THR A 89 -5.85 16.46 -14.38
CA THR A 89 -6.97 15.54 -14.10
C THR A 89 -8.31 16.22 -14.34
N GLN A 90 -8.45 17.52 -14.09
CA GLN A 90 -9.68 18.27 -14.38
C GLN A 90 -9.99 18.30 -15.88
N MET A 91 -8.97 18.37 -16.73
CA MET A 91 -9.10 18.36 -18.20
C MET A 91 -9.47 16.97 -18.76
N CYS A 92 -9.20 15.89 -18.02
CA CYS A 92 -9.56 14.53 -18.44
C CYS A 92 -11.07 14.27 -18.28
N SER A 93 -11.59 13.31 -19.04
CA SER A 93 -12.98 12.87 -18.94
C SER A 93 -13.07 11.34 -19.01
N TYR A 94 -14.18 10.77 -18.54
CA TYR A 94 -14.39 9.32 -18.52
C TYR A 94 -15.86 8.97 -18.73
N GLU A 95 -16.09 7.75 -19.17
CA GLU A 95 -17.40 7.14 -19.32
C GLU A 95 -17.46 5.88 -18.44
N LEU A 96 -18.52 5.77 -17.64
CA LEU A 96 -18.77 4.62 -16.78
C LEU A 96 -19.86 3.75 -17.40
N ALA A 97 -19.64 2.44 -17.40
CA ALA A 97 -20.67 1.45 -17.68
C ALA A 97 -21.52 1.16 -16.42
N GLU A 98 -20.92 1.21 -15.23
CA GLU A 98 -21.56 0.98 -13.94
C GLU A 98 -20.94 1.87 -12.84
N GLU A 99 -21.64 2.07 -11.72
CA GLU A 99 -21.11 2.82 -10.58
C GLU A 99 -19.88 2.12 -9.99
N ILE A 100 -18.83 2.89 -9.69
CA ILE A 100 -17.58 2.39 -9.12
C ILE A 100 -17.79 2.13 -7.62
N PRO A 101 -17.59 0.90 -7.12
CA PRO A 101 -17.68 0.58 -5.70
C PRO A 101 -16.63 1.33 -4.86
N GLU A 102 -16.95 1.68 -3.61
CA GLU A 102 -16.03 2.42 -2.71
C GLU A 102 -14.71 1.66 -2.43
N GLU A 103 -14.71 0.33 -2.50
CA GLU A 103 -13.52 -0.53 -2.31
C GLU A 103 -12.57 -0.55 -3.53
N SER A 104 -12.89 0.19 -4.59
CA SER A 104 -12.04 0.33 -5.77
C SER A 104 -10.75 1.06 -5.42
N ARG A 105 -9.62 0.58 -5.95
CA ARG A 105 -8.30 1.04 -5.52
C ARG A 105 -7.24 0.93 -6.60
N ILE A 106 -6.19 1.71 -6.42
CA ILE A 106 -4.90 1.50 -7.09
C ILE A 106 -3.97 0.70 -6.17
N ILE A 107 -3.25 -0.24 -6.76
CA ILE A 107 -2.21 -1.03 -6.10
C ILE A 107 -0.92 -0.90 -6.91
N THR A 108 0.13 -0.40 -6.27
CA THR A 108 1.47 -0.28 -6.86
C THR A 108 2.45 -1.26 -6.24
N SER A 109 3.61 -1.44 -6.88
CA SER A 109 4.73 -2.18 -6.28
C SER A 109 5.19 -1.62 -4.94
N ASP A 110 5.10 -0.30 -4.76
CA ASP A 110 5.48 0.38 -3.52
C ASP A 110 4.51 0.02 -2.39
N ASP A 111 3.20 -0.08 -2.66
CA ASP A 111 2.21 -0.49 -1.66
C ASP A 111 2.54 -1.89 -1.10
N VAL A 112 2.88 -2.81 -2.00
CA VAL A 112 3.26 -4.19 -1.64
C VAL A 112 4.58 -4.20 -0.86
N PHE A 113 5.53 -3.36 -1.25
CA PHE A 113 6.83 -3.27 -0.58
C PHE A 113 6.71 -2.69 0.83
N ASP A 114 5.93 -1.62 1.00
CA ASP A 114 5.67 -1.01 2.31
C ASP A 114 4.94 -1.99 3.24
N PHE A 115 3.96 -2.74 2.72
CA PHE A 115 3.32 -3.81 3.48
C PHE A 115 4.33 -4.85 3.99
N MET A 116 5.23 -5.29 3.12
CA MET A 116 6.30 -6.23 3.49
C MET A 116 7.26 -5.65 4.55
N LEU A 117 7.67 -4.40 4.42
CA LEU A 117 8.54 -3.74 5.39
C LEU A 117 7.84 -3.63 6.74
N ASN A 118 6.56 -3.25 6.75
CA ASN A 118 5.75 -3.18 7.97
C ASN A 118 5.66 -4.53 8.69
N LEU A 119 5.46 -5.64 7.97
CA LEU A 119 5.47 -6.99 8.54
C LEU A 119 6.80 -7.32 9.24
N ARG A 120 7.92 -6.96 8.62
CA ARG A 120 9.26 -7.19 9.18
C ARG A 120 9.50 -6.33 10.42
N CYS A 121 9.19 -5.05 10.36
CA CYS A 121 9.33 -4.14 11.51
C CYS A 121 8.44 -4.59 12.70
N MET A 122 7.23 -5.08 12.43
CA MET A 122 6.38 -5.64 13.48
C MET A 122 7.01 -6.88 14.12
N ASN A 123 7.56 -7.80 13.33
CA ASN A 123 8.24 -8.98 13.86
C ASN A 123 9.49 -8.62 14.66
N GLU A 124 10.31 -7.68 14.18
CA GLU A 124 11.46 -7.16 14.94
C GLU A 124 11.03 -6.54 16.27
N GLY A 125 9.94 -5.75 16.28
CA GLY A 125 9.39 -5.18 17.50
C GLY A 125 8.86 -6.23 18.49
N ILE A 126 8.25 -7.31 18.00
CA ILE A 126 7.84 -8.45 18.84
C ILE A 126 9.08 -9.14 19.41
N ASP A 127 10.12 -9.34 18.61
CA ASP A 127 11.35 -9.99 19.06
C ASP A 127 12.09 -9.14 20.10
N GLN A 128 12.22 -7.83 19.90
CA GLN A 128 12.79 -6.91 20.88
C GLN A 128 12.02 -6.96 22.20
N ARG A 129 10.69 -6.88 22.14
CA ARG A 129 9.84 -6.94 23.34
C ARG A 129 9.94 -8.30 24.03
N ARG A 130 10.19 -9.38 23.28
CA ARG A 130 10.44 -10.71 23.85
C ARG A 130 11.70 -10.72 24.71
N GLU A 131 12.79 -10.13 24.22
CA GLU A 131 14.05 -10.00 24.96
C GLU A 131 13.91 -9.15 26.22
N GLU A 132 13.18 -8.03 26.12
CA GLU A 132 12.84 -7.20 27.29
C GLU A 132 12.10 -8.01 28.35
N LEU A 133 11.08 -8.78 27.95
CA LEU A 133 10.32 -9.63 28.88
C LEU A 133 11.15 -10.77 29.47
N PHE A 134 12.17 -11.26 28.76
CA PHE A 134 13.11 -12.23 29.34
C PHE A 134 13.92 -11.62 30.48
N THR A 135 14.39 -10.38 30.31
CA THR A 135 15.11 -9.62 31.34
C THR A 135 14.20 -9.34 32.53
N THR A 136 13.01 -8.79 32.30
CA THR A 136 12.02 -8.52 33.36
C THR A 136 11.63 -9.78 34.13
N TYR A 137 11.50 -10.94 33.45
CA TYR A 137 11.22 -12.20 34.13
C TYR A 137 12.32 -12.61 35.11
N ILE A 138 13.60 -12.43 34.74
CA ILE A 138 14.72 -12.78 35.62
C ILE A 138 14.72 -11.86 36.85
N GLU A 139 14.53 -10.55 36.63
CA GLU A 139 14.43 -9.55 37.68
C GLU A 139 13.29 -9.89 38.66
N ASP A 140 12.06 -10.01 38.16
CA ASP A 140 10.86 -10.30 38.97
C ASP A 140 10.97 -11.64 39.70
N LYS A 141 11.64 -12.65 39.11
CA LYS A 141 11.75 -13.98 39.70
C LYS A 141 12.66 -14.00 40.93
N TYR A 142 13.79 -13.29 40.86
CA TYR A 142 14.79 -13.27 41.94
C TYR A 142 14.69 -12.05 42.85
N GLU A 143 13.83 -11.07 42.53
CA GLU A 143 13.58 -9.91 43.38
C GLU A 143 13.01 -10.32 44.75
N LYS A 144 13.58 -9.77 45.83
CA LYS A 144 13.04 -9.90 47.18
C LYS A 144 11.95 -8.85 47.40
N PHE A 145 10.72 -9.18 47.03
CA PHE A 145 9.57 -8.30 47.14
C PHE A 145 8.72 -8.58 48.39
N GLN A 146 8.33 -7.52 49.11
CA GLN A 146 7.37 -7.54 50.21
C GLN A 146 6.37 -6.40 49.98
N MET A 147 5.08 -6.73 49.98
CA MET A 147 3.99 -5.76 49.77
C MET A 147 3.88 -4.81 50.98
N LYS A 148 3.81 -3.50 50.72
CA LYS A 148 3.67 -2.47 51.76
C LYS A 148 2.34 -1.72 51.69
N SER A 149 1.80 -1.53 50.48
CA SER A 149 0.48 -0.94 50.27
C SER A 149 -0.26 -1.61 49.10
N LEU A 150 -1.52 -1.21 48.87
CA LEU A 150 -2.30 -1.61 47.71
C LEU A 150 -1.70 -1.11 46.39
N ASP A 151 -0.89 -0.05 46.41
CA ASP A 151 -0.23 0.49 45.21
C ASP A 151 0.78 -0.51 44.64
N ASP A 152 1.31 -1.42 45.47
CA ASP A 152 2.24 -2.45 45.02
C ASP A 152 1.55 -3.67 44.37
N TYR A 153 0.22 -3.67 44.26
CA TYR A 153 -0.55 -4.83 43.81
C TYR A 153 -0.15 -5.33 42.41
N GLU A 154 0.08 -4.42 41.46
CA GLU A 154 0.52 -4.78 40.11
C GLU A 154 1.89 -5.45 40.13
N LYS A 155 2.80 -4.93 40.96
CA LYS A 155 4.14 -5.50 41.14
C LYS A 155 4.07 -6.89 41.77
N LEU A 156 3.24 -7.07 42.80
CA LEU A 156 2.99 -8.38 43.40
C LEU A 156 2.49 -9.40 42.37
N LYS A 157 1.56 -8.99 41.50
CA LYS A 157 1.01 -9.85 40.43
C LYS A 157 2.10 -10.28 39.45
N ARG A 158 3.00 -9.38 39.06
CA ARG A 158 4.14 -9.70 38.17
C ARG A 158 5.11 -10.68 38.81
N VAL A 159 5.59 -10.39 40.02
CA VAL A 159 6.52 -11.26 40.78
C VAL A 159 5.92 -12.65 40.99
N ASN A 160 4.66 -12.74 41.40
CA ASN A 160 3.99 -14.03 41.58
C ASN A 160 3.87 -14.80 40.24
N MET A 161 3.55 -14.09 39.14
CA MET A 161 3.50 -14.72 37.83
C MET A 161 4.86 -15.21 37.34
N ALA A 162 5.95 -14.47 37.60
CA ALA A 162 7.31 -14.86 37.25
C ALA A 162 7.79 -16.08 38.06
N ARG A 163 7.41 -16.18 39.34
CA ARG A 163 7.77 -17.32 40.21
C ARG A 163 6.96 -18.59 39.92
N SER A 164 5.68 -18.46 39.56
CA SER A 164 4.78 -19.59 39.31
C SER A 164 4.88 -20.19 37.92
N LYS A 165 5.55 -19.53 36.97
CA LYS A 165 5.63 -19.95 35.57
C LYS A 165 7.05 -20.11 35.08
N THR A 166 7.21 -20.89 34.02
CA THR A 166 8.44 -20.90 33.22
C THR A 166 8.55 -19.60 32.42
N GLN A 167 9.77 -19.20 32.06
CA GLN A 167 10.03 -18.00 31.27
C GLN A 167 9.20 -18.00 29.97
N SER A 168 9.14 -19.12 29.25
CA SER A 168 8.35 -19.23 28.02
C SER A 168 6.84 -19.04 28.26
N LYS A 169 6.28 -19.59 29.34
CA LYS A 169 4.85 -19.40 29.69
C LYS A 169 4.56 -17.99 30.21
N TYR A 170 5.55 -17.33 30.82
CA TYR A 170 5.45 -15.93 31.25
C TYR A 170 5.33 -15.01 30.03
N VAL A 171 6.27 -15.12 29.10
CA VAL A 171 6.33 -14.31 27.88
C VAL A 171 5.12 -14.53 26.97
N ARG A 172 4.76 -15.80 26.66
CA ARG A 172 3.60 -16.11 25.81
C ARG A 172 2.26 -15.60 26.36
N LYS A 173 2.18 -15.30 27.65
CA LYS A 173 0.94 -14.75 28.25
C LYS A 173 0.82 -13.23 28.04
N GLN A 174 1.92 -12.55 27.73
CA GLN A 174 2.01 -11.10 27.62
C GLN A 174 2.29 -10.61 26.20
N LEU A 175 2.80 -11.49 25.34
CA LEU A 175 3.22 -11.16 23.98
C LEU A 175 2.51 -12.07 22.97
N SER A 176 2.06 -11.48 21.87
CA SER A 176 1.59 -12.22 20.70
C SER A 176 2.73 -12.97 20.01
N ASN A 177 2.38 -14.01 19.25
CA ASN A 177 3.37 -14.68 18.40
C ASN A 177 3.78 -13.76 17.24
N ASN A 178 4.97 -14.00 16.67
CA ASN A 178 5.37 -13.36 15.42
C ASN A 178 4.33 -13.62 14.34
N ILE A 179 4.15 -12.63 13.47
CA ILE A 179 3.41 -12.81 12.23
C ILE A 179 4.20 -13.79 11.39
N ARG A 180 3.50 -14.73 10.73
CA ARG A 180 4.12 -15.76 9.91
C ARG A 180 5.06 -15.10 8.89
N GLU A 181 6.33 -15.47 8.94
CA GLU A 181 7.29 -15.03 7.96
C GLU A 181 6.96 -15.66 6.61
N HIS A 182 6.79 -14.80 5.64
CA HIS A 182 6.41 -15.11 4.27
C HIS A 182 7.57 -14.71 3.35
N SER A 183 7.79 -15.46 2.27
CA SER A 183 8.71 -14.99 1.22
C SER A 183 8.14 -13.71 0.56
N ASN A 184 8.97 -12.92 -0.12
CA ASN A 184 8.51 -11.67 -0.73
C ASN A 184 7.25 -11.85 -1.59
N GLY A 185 7.23 -12.91 -2.40
CA GLY A 185 6.06 -13.24 -3.22
C GLY A 185 4.85 -13.77 -2.42
N GLU A 186 5.04 -14.30 -1.21
CA GLU A 186 3.92 -14.74 -0.36
C GLU A 186 3.27 -13.52 0.28
N SER A 187 4.09 -12.59 0.76
CA SER A 187 3.61 -11.32 1.31
C SER A 187 2.88 -10.51 0.25
N ALA A 188 3.38 -10.51 -1.00
CA ALA A 188 2.70 -9.89 -2.12
C ALA A 188 1.35 -10.56 -2.42
N SER A 189 1.32 -11.89 -2.53
CA SER A 189 0.06 -12.64 -2.75
C SER A 189 -0.95 -12.41 -1.62
N LEU A 190 -0.48 -12.38 -0.37
CA LEU A 190 -1.29 -12.04 0.79
C LEU A 190 -1.87 -10.63 0.68
N TYR A 191 -1.06 -9.63 0.30
CA TYR A 191 -1.51 -8.27 0.10
C TYR A 191 -2.62 -8.19 -0.95
N PHE A 192 -2.42 -8.78 -2.13
CA PHE A 192 -3.46 -8.81 -3.18
C PHE A 192 -4.74 -9.50 -2.70
N THR A 193 -4.62 -10.65 -2.04
CA THR A 193 -5.77 -11.40 -1.49
C THR A 193 -6.50 -10.60 -0.40
N GLU A 194 -5.79 -9.78 0.37
CA GLU A 194 -6.39 -8.94 1.41
C GLU A 194 -7.09 -7.71 0.84
N LYS A 195 -6.55 -7.11 -0.22
CA LYS A 195 -7.05 -5.86 -0.80
C LYS A 195 -8.06 -6.05 -1.93
N MET A 196 -8.07 -7.21 -2.59
CA MET A 196 -8.98 -7.53 -3.72
C MET A 196 -10.09 -8.52 -3.30
N LYS A 197 -10.68 -8.33 -2.11
CA LYS A 197 -11.73 -9.22 -1.58
C LYS A 197 -13.11 -8.96 -2.15
N GLU A 198 -13.38 -7.72 -2.53
CA GLU A 198 -14.69 -7.28 -2.97
C GLU A 198 -14.67 -7.01 -4.48
N PRO A 199 -15.81 -7.13 -5.18
CA PRO A 199 -15.87 -6.73 -6.57
C PRO A 199 -15.66 -5.21 -6.66
N GLY A 200 -14.69 -4.77 -7.45
CA GLY A 200 -14.36 -3.35 -7.62
C GLY A 200 -13.46 -3.10 -8.82
N LEU A 201 -13.22 -1.82 -9.12
CA LEU A 201 -12.25 -1.41 -10.12
C LEU A 201 -10.85 -1.38 -9.49
N TYR A 202 -9.98 -2.28 -9.96
CA TYR A 202 -8.61 -2.38 -9.48
C TYR A 202 -7.63 -1.94 -10.57
N LEU A 203 -6.82 -0.93 -10.26
CA LEU A 203 -5.70 -0.51 -11.09
C LEU A 203 -4.41 -1.08 -10.51
N LEU A 204 -3.71 -1.93 -11.26
CA LEU A 204 -2.47 -2.57 -10.82
C LEU A 204 -1.29 -1.97 -11.59
N ASP A 205 -0.33 -1.37 -10.89
CA ASP A 205 0.91 -0.85 -11.48
C ASP A 205 2.11 -1.71 -11.06
N GLU A 206 2.81 -2.25 -12.06
CA GLU A 206 3.93 -3.20 -11.92
C GLU A 206 3.67 -4.37 -10.93
N PRO A 207 2.51 -5.06 -10.98
CA PRO A 207 2.21 -6.18 -10.07
C PRO A 207 3.21 -7.34 -10.18
N GLU A 208 3.95 -7.42 -11.29
CA GLU A 208 4.97 -8.43 -11.54
C GLU A 208 6.22 -8.28 -10.67
N ASN A 209 6.57 -7.06 -10.22
CA ASN A 209 7.81 -6.81 -9.50
C ASN A 209 7.87 -7.54 -8.15
N SER A 210 6.72 -7.80 -7.55
CA SER A 210 6.60 -8.40 -6.22
C SER A 210 6.27 -9.89 -6.26
N LEU A 211 5.99 -10.47 -7.43
CA LEU A 211 5.52 -11.85 -7.59
C LEU A 211 6.42 -12.67 -8.51
N SER A 212 6.66 -13.94 -8.14
CA SER A 212 7.27 -14.89 -9.07
C SER A 212 6.30 -15.23 -10.21
N PRO A 213 6.80 -15.62 -11.41
CA PRO A 213 5.94 -15.97 -12.55
C PRO A 213 4.88 -17.04 -12.23
N GLU A 214 5.23 -18.01 -11.38
CA GLU A 214 4.31 -19.07 -10.94
C GLU A 214 3.16 -18.51 -10.10
N ARG A 215 3.42 -17.50 -9.25
CA ARG A 215 2.41 -16.91 -8.36
C ARG A 215 1.52 -15.88 -9.03
N GLN A 216 1.97 -15.30 -10.14
CA GLN A 216 1.11 -14.44 -10.96
C GLN A 216 -0.10 -15.22 -11.51
N GLN A 217 0.06 -16.53 -11.79
CA GLN A 217 -1.04 -17.37 -12.24
C GLN A 217 -2.08 -17.64 -11.14
N ASP A 218 -1.69 -17.59 -9.87
CA ASP A 218 -2.60 -17.79 -8.75
C ASP A 218 -3.50 -16.57 -8.50
N LEU A 219 -3.11 -15.38 -8.98
CA LEU A 219 -3.98 -14.19 -8.96
C LEU A 219 -5.09 -14.21 -10.01
N LEU A 220 -4.99 -15.10 -11.02
CA LEU A 220 -5.99 -15.23 -12.08
C LEU A 220 -7.14 -16.19 -11.70
N LYS A 221 -7.05 -16.87 -10.57
CA LYS A 221 -8.02 -17.86 -10.08
C LYS A 221 -9.00 -17.23 -9.10
#